data_AF-A0A942FWJ4-F1
#
_entry.id   AF-A0A942FWJ4-F1
#
_cell.length_a   1.000
_cell.length_b   1.000
_cell.length_c   1.000
_cell.angle_alpha   90.00
_cell.angle_beta   90.00
_cell.angle_gamma   90.00
#
_symmetry.space_group_name_H-M   'P 1'
#
loop_
_entity.id
_entity.type
_entity.pdbx_description
1 polymer ?
#
loop_
_entity_poly.entity_id
_entity_poly.type
_entity_poly.pdbx_seq_one_letter_code
_entity_poly.pdbx_strand_id
1 'polypeptide(L)'
;AHRALAEGRYEAAFAVLEGALRRPRARLEQAQLTIHLAAIYALYGSDGLSSGLLCLHEAASLEPSITHSPLYRALYWEFAAYRGDPPGDVRTGALAAAEANQPLASYHAASALLTVSEWAEAGRVLLKLRPEALPEYLLWRRWSLLAQTYERDGAWREAAEAYEQSASLSSGSDRQGELLNLAASCLEAGEPLEALAALANVEDQLLIDDTDRAVRCYLEGRTQLALDNPNLALELFLQAASFEERTQEQSYGLALALAQTYAILRDYSAAFAMYPRALELASPEQRAFAAHEYAFALLEADRLLEAREALHEAAKDAHYHHRPDVFADLADLEFRLANFAEAEEHARRALALGAEASACLTLGQIALEYYRLEEAIAWLEQAVGASREGEPDWLQAQQLLCDCYVQEGYKRPEAVLRHAEAALAYLAPGDEWALTIEQYRLTALTQLGGQKRMFN
;
A
#
# COMPACT_ATOMS: atom_id res chain seq x y z
N ALA A 1 -18.20 -4.86 -35.76
CA ALA A 1 -17.71 -5.51 -34.54
C ALA A 1 -16.64 -4.65 -33.86
N HIS A 2 -15.41 -4.55 -34.37
CA HIS A 2 -14.33 -3.81 -33.69
C HIS A 2 -14.68 -2.35 -33.32
N ARG A 3 -15.31 -1.58 -34.22
CA ARG A 3 -15.78 -0.22 -33.89
C ARG A 3 -16.80 -0.22 -32.74
N ALA A 4 -17.71 -1.18 -32.72
CA ALA A 4 -18.69 -1.30 -31.63
C ALA A 4 -18.00 -1.68 -30.31
N LEU A 5 -16.97 -2.53 -30.33
CA LEU A 5 -16.17 -2.86 -29.14
C LEU A 5 -15.39 -1.65 -28.61
N ALA A 6 -14.80 -0.85 -29.50
CA ALA A 6 -14.07 0.37 -29.13
C ALA A 6 -15.00 1.39 -28.45
N GLU A 7 -16.26 1.45 -28.88
CA GLU A 7 -17.31 2.30 -28.31
C GLU A 7 -18.04 1.67 -27.10
N GLY A 8 -17.56 0.53 -26.57
CA GLY A 8 -18.20 -0.17 -25.44
C GLY A 8 -19.55 -0.82 -25.75
N ARG A 9 -19.94 -0.92 -27.02
CA ARG A 9 -21.21 -1.50 -27.48
C ARG A 9 -21.07 -2.99 -27.75
N TYR A 10 -20.81 -3.77 -26.70
CA TYR A 10 -20.51 -5.21 -26.81
C TYR A 10 -21.63 -6.02 -27.46
N GLU A 11 -22.89 -5.83 -27.05
CA GLU A 11 -24.06 -6.50 -27.65
C GLU A 11 -24.15 -6.27 -29.17
N ALA A 12 -23.88 -5.03 -29.61
CA ALA A 12 -23.85 -4.71 -31.04
C ALA A 12 -22.66 -5.37 -31.76
N ALA A 13 -21.52 -5.54 -31.08
CA ALA A 13 -20.37 -6.26 -31.63
C ALA A 13 -20.67 -7.75 -31.82
N PHE A 14 -21.28 -8.40 -30.82
CA PHE A 14 -21.74 -9.79 -30.90
C PHE A 14 -22.75 -9.98 -32.03
N ALA A 15 -23.81 -9.17 -32.08
CA ALA A 15 -24.84 -9.27 -33.12
C ALA A 15 -24.26 -9.15 -34.54
N VAL A 16 -23.25 -8.29 -34.73
CA VAL A 16 -22.57 -8.15 -36.03
C VAL A 16 -21.78 -9.41 -36.40
N LEU A 17 -21.05 -10.01 -35.46
CA LEU A 17 -20.26 -11.22 -35.73
C LEU A 17 -21.13 -12.46 -35.91
N GLU A 18 -22.12 -12.66 -35.04
CA GLU A 18 -23.09 -13.74 -35.21
C GLU A 18 -23.86 -13.62 -36.52
N GLY A 19 -24.27 -12.39 -36.89
CA GLY A 19 -24.90 -12.12 -38.17
C GLY A 19 -23.97 -12.41 -39.36
N ALA A 20 -22.66 -12.20 -39.20
CA ALA A 20 -21.66 -12.53 -40.22
C ALA A 20 -21.46 -14.05 -40.36
N LEU A 21 -21.52 -14.80 -39.25
CA LEU A 21 -21.39 -16.26 -39.19
C LEU A 21 -22.57 -17.00 -39.81
N ARG A 22 -23.77 -16.40 -39.82
CA ARG A 22 -24.97 -16.96 -40.49
C ARG A 22 -24.91 -16.90 -42.01
N ARG A 23 -23.98 -16.13 -42.60
CA ARG A 23 -23.85 -16.02 -44.05
C ARG A 23 -22.94 -17.13 -44.59
N PRO A 24 -23.29 -17.79 -45.71
CA PRO A 24 -22.45 -18.83 -46.30
C PRO A 24 -21.10 -18.25 -46.76
N ARG A 25 -20.01 -18.88 -46.35
CA ARG A 25 -18.61 -18.52 -46.66
C ARG A 25 -17.76 -19.78 -46.85
N ALA A 26 -16.50 -19.59 -47.27
CA ALA A 26 -15.51 -20.67 -47.24
C ALA A 26 -15.27 -21.13 -45.79
N ARG A 27 -15.01 -22.42 -45.58
CA ARG A 27 -14.84 -23.03 -44.24
C ARG A 27 -13.75 -22.33 -43.42
N LEU A 28 -12.62 -22.03 -44.05
CA LEU A 28 -11.51 -21.32 -43.40
C LEU A 28 -11.90 -19.92 -42.91
N GLU A 29 -12.61 -19.15 -43.74
CA GLU A 29 -13.08 -17.82 -43.34
C GLU A 29 -14.11 -17.89 -42.20
N GLN A 30 -14.97 -18.92 -42.23
CA GLN A 30 -15.94 -19.15 -41.17
C GLN A 30 -15.23 -19.51 -39.86
N ALA A 31 -14.26 -20.41 -39.89
CA ALA A 31 -13.44 -20.77 -38.72
C ALA A 31 -12.66 -19.56 -38.15
N GLN A 32 -12.11 -18.70 -39.01
CA GLN A 32 -11.44 -17.47 -38.60
C GLN A 32 -12.40 -16.50 -37.88
N LEU A 33 -13.61 -16.31 -38.42
CA LEU A 33 -14.63 -15.50 -37.74
C LEU A 33 -15.05 -16.08 -36.40
N THR A 34 -15.20 -17.41 -36.30
CA THR A 34 -15.55 -18.08 -35.05
C THR A 34 -14.45 -17.89 -33.99
N ILE A 35 -13.18 -17.90 -34.38
CA ILE A 35 -12.07 -17.58 -33.45
C ILE A 35 -12.12 -16.12 -32.99
N HIS A 36 -12.45 -15.18 -33.87
CA HIS A 36 -12.63 -13.78 -33.46
C HIS A 36 -13.81 -13.60 -32.50
N LEU A 37 -14.87 -14.42 -32.63
CA LEU A 37 -15.94 -14.47 -31.65
C LEU A 37 -15.44 -15.02 -30.30
N ALA A 38 -14.64 -16.09 -30.32
CA ALA A 38 -13.99 -16.62 -29.12
C ALA A 38 -13.10 -15.57 -28.43
N ALA A 39 -12.35 -14.78 -29.21
CA ALA A 39 -11.52 -13.68 -28.69
C ALA A 39 -12.32 -12.60 -27.96
N ILE A 40 -13.57 -12.34 -28.37
CA ILE A 40 -14.44 -11.39 -27.68
C ILE A 40 -15.00 -12.01 -26.40
N TYR A 41 -15.39 -13.28 -26.43
CA TYR A 41 -15.78 -13.97 -25.20
C TYR A 41 -14.65 -13.98 -24.17
N ALA A 42 -13.40 -14.16 -24.58
CA ALA A 42 -12.25 -14.11 -23.67
C ALA A 42 -12.14 -12.77 -22.90
N LEU A 43 -12.64 -11.66 -23.44
CA LEU A 43 -12.63 -10.36 -22.74
C LEU A 43 -13.52 -10.32 -21.49
N TYR A 44 -14.41 -11.29 -21.32
CA TYR A 44 -15.27 -11.46 -20.15
C TYR A 44 -14.68 -12.40 -19.10
N GLY A 45 -13.41 -12.80 -19.25
CA GLY A 45 -12.75 -13.68 -18.30
C GLY A 45 -13.47 -15.03 -18.15
N SER A 46 -13.71 -15.42 -16.90
CA SER A 46 -14.41 -16.66 -16.55
C SER A 46 -15.83 -16.74 -17.09
N ASP A 47 -16.54 -15.61 -17.21
CA ASP A 47 -17.94 -15.58 -17.66
C ASP A 47 -18.05 -15.91 -19.16
N GLY A 48 -17.00 -15.60 -19.91
CA GLY A 48 -16.88 -15.95 -21.33
C GLY A 48 -16.42 -17.38 -21.61
N LEU A 49 -15.97 -18.13 -20.59
CA LEU A 49 -15.28 -19.41 -20.75
C LEU A 49 -16.10 -20.45 -21.54
N SER A 50 -17.36 -20.64 -21.16
CA SER A 50 -18.21 -21.68 -21.76
C SER A 50 -18.48 -21.41 -23.25
N SER A 51 -18.88 -20.19 -23.59
CA SER A 51 -19.17 -19.77 -24.96
C SER A 51 -17.92 -19.66 -25.82
N GLY A 52 -16.80 -19.21 -25.23
CA GLY A 52 -15.50 -19.12 -25.88
C GLY A 52 -14.94 -20.48 -26.27
N LEU A 53 -14.98 -21.46 -25.35
CA LEU A 53 -14.56 -22.84 -25.65
C LEU A 53 -15.42 -23.48 -26.73
N LEU A 54 -16.74 -23.25 -26.70
CA LEU A 54 -17.64 -23.72 -27.77
C LEU A 54 -17.20 -23.16 -29.13
N CYS A 55 -16.90 -21.87 -29.21
CA CYS A 55 -16.41 -21.24 -30.43
C CYS A 55 -15.09 -21.87 -30.92
N LEU A 56 -14.13 -22.17 -30.02
CA LEU A 56 -12.89 -22.85 -30.41
C LEU A 56 -13.16 -24.26 -30.96
N HIS A 57 -14.02 -25.03 -30.30
CA HIS A 57 -14.41 -26.36 -30.78
C HIS A 57 -15.10 -26.30 -32.16
N GLU A 58 -16.01 -25.36 -32.37
CA GLU A 58 -16.68 -25.15 -33.66
C GLU A 58 -15.69 -24.75 -34.76
N ALA A 59 -14.76 -23.82 -34.47
CA ALA A 59 -13.74 -23.41 -35.42
C ALA A 59 -12.86 -24.60 -35.86
N ALA A 60 -12.39 -25.41 -34.91
CA ALA A 60 -11.60 -26.61 -35.20
C ALA A 60 -12.39 -27.68 -35.97
N SER A 61 -13.70 -27.79 -35.73
CA SER A 61 -14.58 -28.71 -36.46
C SER A 61 -14.83 -28.26 -37.90
N LEU A 62 -14.92 -26.95 -38.14
CA LEU A 62 -15.08 -26.36 -39.47
C LEU A 62 -13.81 -26.51 -40.32
N GLU A 63 -12.65 -26.25 -39.73
CA GLU A 63 -11.34 -26.28 -40.41
C GLU A 63 -10.23 -26.72 -39.42
N PRO A 64 -9.83 -28.00 -39.41
CA PRO A 64 -8.87 -28.53 -38.43
C PRO A 64 -7.50 -27.82 -38.43
N SER A 65 -7.06 -27.30 -39.58
CA SER A 65 -5.78 -26.57 -39.69
C SER A 65 -5.75 -25.27 -38.88
N ILE A 66 -6.92 -24.74 -38.49
CA ILE A 66 -7.03 -23.51 -37.69
C ILE A 66 -6.42 -23.65 -36.29
N THR A 67 -6.33 -24.88 -35.78
CA THR A 67 -5.72 -25.20 -34.48
C THR A 67 -4.23 -24.85 -34.41
N HIS A 68 -3.56 -24.73 -35.56
CA HIS A 68 -2.18 -24.28 -35.66
C HIS A 68 -2.03 -22.76 -35.76
N SER A 69 -3.13 -22.01 -35.90
CA SER A 69 -3.07 -20.55 -35.93
C SER A 69 -2.62 -20.00 -34.55
N PRO A 70 -1.78 -18.95 -34.51
CA PRO A 70 -1.31 -18.42 -33.23
C PRO A 70 -2.45 -17.92 -32.34
N LEU A 71 -3.47 -17.28 -32.92
CA LEU A 71 -4.64 -16.80 -32.19
C LEU A 71 -5.45 -17.93 -31.55
N TYR A 72 -5.68 -19.05 -32.26
CA TYR A 72 -6.34 -20.22 -31.67
C TYR A 72 -5.56 -20.73 -30.45
N ARG A 73 -4.24 -20.88 -30.59
CA ARG A 73 -3.38 -21.39 -29.52
C ARG A 73 -3.35 -20.46 -28.31
N ALA A 74 -3.28 -19.15 -28.53
CA ALA A 74 -3.32 -18.17 -27.45
C ALA A 74 -4.64 -18.25 -26.68
N LEU A 75 -5.78 -18.24 -27.38
CA LEU A 75 -7.12 -18.33 -26.76
C LEU A 75 -7.33 -19.66 -26.04
N TYR A 76 -6.84 -20.77 -26.60
CA TYR A 76 -6.89 -22.06 -25.92
C TYR A 76 -6.22 -21.99 -24.53
N TRP A 77 -5.05 -21.37 -24.44
CA TRP A 77 -4.32 -21.24 -23.17
C TRP A 77 -4.92 -20.19 -22.25
N GLU A 78 -5.51 -19.13 -22.77
CA GLU A 78 -6.27 -18.16 -21.96
C GLU A 78 -7.50 -18.81 -21.31
N PHE A 79 -8.29 -19.58 -22.07
CA PHE A 79 -9.40 -20.34 -21.50
C PHE A 79 -8.95 -21.47 -20.57
N ALA A 80 -7.80 -22.09 -20.82
CA ALA A 80 -7.19 -23.04 -19.89
C ALA A 80 -6.83 -22.35 -18.55
N ALA A 81 -6.30 -21.13 -18.61
CA ALA A 81 -6.04 -20.31 -17.43
C ALA A 81 -7.32 -20.03 -16.64
N TYR A 82 -8.39 -19.57 -17.30
CA TYR A 82 -9.69 -19.32 -16.65
C TYR A 82 -10.33 -20.58 -16.05
N ARG A 83 -10.04 -21.77 -16.63
CA ARG A 83 -10.49 -23.06 -16.08
C ARG A 83 -9.70 -23.49 -14.84
N GLY A 84 -8.54 -22.89 -14.58
CA GLY A 84 -7.64 -23.28 -13.49
C GLY A 84 -6.70 -24.43 -13.86
N ASP A 85 -6.35 -24.59 -15.13
CA ASP A 85 -5.33 -25.55 -15.55
C ASP A 85 -3.95 -25.22 -14.92
N PRO A 86 -3.02 -26.20 -14.84
CA PRO A 86 -1.74 -25.99 -14.17
C PRO A 86 -0.95 -24.78 -14.71
N PRO A 87 -0.48 -23.85 -13.84
CA PRO A 87 0.22 -22.64 -14.27
C PRO A 87 1.42 -22.88 -15.19
N GLY A 88 2.20 -23.94 -14.95
CA GLY A 88 3.37 -24.28 -15.77
C GLY A 88 3.02 -24.65 -17.22
N ASP A 89 1.88 -25.33 -17.42
CA ASP A 89 1.41 -25.72 -18.75
C ASP A 89 0.88 -24.51 -19.50
N VAL A 90 0.05 -23.70 -18.82
CA VAL A 90 -0.47 -22.43 -19.35
C VAL A 90 0.68 -21.51 -19.75
N ARG A 91 1.68 -21.34 -18.89
CA ARG A 91 2.86 -20.50 -19.14
C ARG A 91 3.59 -20.95 -20.40
N THR A 92 3.92 -22.24 -20.49
CA THR A 92 4.67 -22.80 -21.63
C THR A 92 3.88 -22.63 -22.92
N GLY A 93 2.58 -22.92 -22.86
CA GLY A 93 1.66 -22.82 -23.99
C GLY A 93 1.46 -21.39 -24.51
N ALA A 94 1.21 -20.45 -23.59
CA ALA A 94 0.99 -19.04 -23.89
C ALA A 94 2.24 -18.40 -24.49
N LEU A 95 3.43 -18.65 -23.93
CA LEU A 95 4.69 -18.15 -24.49
C LEU A 95 4.93 -18.69 -25.91
N ALA A 96 4.69 -19.98 -26.14
CA ALA A 96 4.81 -20.58 -27.47
C ALA A 96 3.79 -20.04 -28.49
N ALA A 97 2.62 -19.55 -28.03
CA ALA A 97 1.66 -18.86 -28.89
C ALA A 97 2.12 -17.43 -29.22
N ALA A 98 2.76 -16.74 -28.26
CA ALA A 98 3.26 -15.38 -28.42
C ALA A 98 4.49 -15.27 -29.36
N GLU A 99 5.29 -16.34 -29.53
CA GLU A 99 6.48 -16.38 -30.39
C GLU A 99 6.20 -16.01 -31.86
N ALA A 100 4.98 -16.26 -32.33
CA ALA A 100 4.58 -15.89 -33.69
C ALA A 100 4.52 -14.37 -33.92
N ASN A 101 4.63 -13.55 -32.87
CA ASN A 101 4.55 -12.08 -32.89
C ASN A 101 3.30 -11.56 -33.62
N GLN A 102 2.20 -12.32 -33.57
CA GLN A 102 0.90 -11.89 -34.07
C GLN A 102 0.21 -11.05 -32.98
N PRO A 103 -0.14 -9.77 -33.22
CA PRO A 103 -0.57 -8.85 -32.17
C PRO A 103 -1.72 -9.35 -31.29
N LEU A 104 -2.81 -9.87 -31.89
CA LEU A 104 -3.93 -10.41 -31.11
C LEU A 104 -3.53 -11.64 -30.31
N ALA A 105 -2.74 -12.55 -30.89
CA ALA A 105 -2.31 -13.76 -30.19
C ALA A 105 -1.40 -13.42 -29.00
N SER A 106 -0.48 -12.47 -29.17
CA SER A 106 0.40 -12.00 -28.10
C SER A 106 -0.37 -11.29 -26.98
N TYR A 107 -1.42 -10.52 -27.30
CA TYR A 107 -2.32 -9.94 -26.28
C TYR A 107 -2.99 -11.04 -25.44
N HIS A 108 -3.65 -12.00 -26.09
CA HIS A 108 -4.35 -13.08 -25.40
C HIS A 108 -3.40 -14.02 -24.64
N ALA A 109 -2.19 -14.24 -25.17
CA ALA A 109 -1.13 -14.96 -24.45
C ALA A 109 -0.68 -14.22 -23.18
N ALA A 110 -0.57 -12.89 -23.22
CA ALA A 110 -0.26 -12.09 -22.03
C ALA A 110 -1.40 -12.15 -20.99
N SER A 111 -2.65 -12.07 -21.43
CA SER A 111 -3.84 -12.25 -20.57
C SER A 111 -3.86 -13.62 -19.88
N ALA A 112 -3.51 -14.69 -20.62
CA ALA A 112 -3.37 -16.03 -20.05
C ALA A 112 -2.29 -16.08 -18.96
N LEU A 113 -1.13 -15.45 -19.20
CA LEU A 113 -0.02 -15.39 -18.25
C LEU A 113 -0.41 -14.62 -16.98
N LEU A 114 -1.11 -13.49 -17.09
CA LEU A 114 -1.59 -12.71 -15.94
C LEU A 114 -2.55 -13.50 -15.08
N THR A 115 -3.49 -14.21 -15.70
CA THR A 115 -4.47 -15.07 -15.01
C THR A 115 -3.79 -16.12 -14.13
N VAL A 116 -2.63 -16.66 -14.56
CA VAL A 116 -1.84 -17.62 -13.76
C VAL A 116 -0.71 -16.98 -12.95
N SER A 117 -0.76 -15.66 -12.74
CA SER A 117 0.21 -14.89 -11.95
C SER A 117 1.65 -14.91 -12.47
N GLU A 118 1.85 -15.09 -13.78
CA GLU A 118 3.15 -14.99 -14.47
C GLU A 118 3.43 -13.54 -14.93
N TRP A 119 3.39 -12.60 -13.97
CA TRP A 119 3.43 -11.14 -14.19
C TRP A 119 4.63 -10.66 -15.01
N ALA A 120 5.84 -11.13 -14.69
CA ALA A 120 7.08 -10.71 -15.36
C ALA A 120 7.18 -11.20 -16.83
N GLU A 121 6.60 -12.35 -17.15
CA GLU A 121 6.51 -12.82 -18.54
C GLU A 121 5.43 -12.05 -19.30
N ALA A 122 4.27 -11.85 -18.69
CA ALA A 122 3.18 -11.08 -19.27
C ALA A 122 3.62 -9.66 -19.65
N GLY A 123 4.28 -8.94 -18.72
CA GLY A 123 4.82 -7.60 -18.96
C GLY A 123 5.81 -7.57 -20.14
N ARG A 124 6.69 -8.57 -20.25
CA ARG A 124 7.62 -8.70 -21.39
C ARG A 124 6.90 -8.94 -22.72
N VAL A 125 5.82 -9.72 -22.74
CA VAL A 125 5.00 -9.92 -23.95
C VAL A 125 4.28 -8.62 -24.32
N LEU A 126 3.68 -7.93 -23.34
CA LEU A 126 2.95 -6.67 -23.54
C LEU A 126 3.86 -5.54 -24.02
N LEU A 127 5.09 -5.41 -23.50
CA LEU A 127 6.04 -4.38 -23.94
C LEU A 127 6.53 -4.58 -25.38
N LYS A 128 6.58 -5.83 -25.87
CA LYS A 128 6.95 -6.13 -27.27
C LYS A 128 5.85 -5.79 -28.27
N LEU A 129 4.60 -5.64 -27.82
CA LEU A 129 3.49 -5.25 -28.69
C LEU A 129 3.67 -3.82 -29.18
N ARG A 130 3.58 -3.62 -30.50
CA ARG A 130 3.52 -2.28 -31.08
C ARG A 130 2.09 -1.74 -30.94
N PRO A 131 1.89 -0.57 -30.31
CA PRO A 131 0.55 0.02 -30.12
C PRO A 131 -0.29 0.05 -31.40
N GLU A 132 0.32 0.39 -32.53
CA GLU A 132 -0.33 0.60 -33.82
C GLU A 132 -0.80 -0.73 -34.46
N ALA A 133 -0.33 -1.86 -33.94
CA ALA A 133 -0.66 -3.18 -34.45
C ALA A 133 -1.90 -3.80 -33.77
N LEU A 134 -2.38 -3.18 -32.68
CA LEU A 134 -3.59 -3.62 -31.98
C LEU A 134 -4.81 -2.84 -32.44
N PRO A 135 -5.99 -3.49 -32.52
CA PRO A 135 -7.24 -2.76 -32.66
C PRO A 135 -7.51 -1.93 -31.40
N GLU A 136 -8.17 -0.79 -31.56
CA GLU A 136 -8.44 0.20 -30.51
C GLU A 136 -9.04 -0.41 -29.22
N TYR A 137 -10.00 -1.34 -29.37
CA TYR A 137 -10.62 -2.01 -28.22
C TYR A 137 -9.68 -2.89 -27.38
N LEU A 138 -8.54 -3.32 -27.94
CA LEU A 138 -7.48 -4.03 -27.21
C LEU A 138 -6.35 -3.10 -26.78
N LEU A 139 -6.22 -1.93 -27.40
CA LEU A 139 -5.10 -1.03 -27.13
C LEU A 139 -5.16 -0.47 -25.72
N TRP A 140 -6.33 0.05 -25.29
CA TRP A 140 -6.48 0.53 -23.90
C TRP A 140 -6.32 -0.62 -22.91
N ARG A 141 -6.91 -1.79 -23.18
CA ARG A 141 -6.77 -2.98 -22.33
C ARG A 141 -5.33 -3.43 -22.17
N ARG A 142 -4.54 -3.34 -23.24
CA ARG A 142 -3.10 -3.64 -23.18
C ARG A 142 -2.38 -2.69 -22.22
N TRP A 143 -2.76 -1.42 -22.17
CA TRP A 143 -2.22 -0.48 -21.18
C TRP A 143 -2.68 -0.82 -19.76
N SER A 144 -3.97 -1.13 -19.55
CA SER A 144 -4.51 -1.60 -18.27
C SER A 144 -3.77 -2.86 -17.76
N LEU A 145 -3.60 -3.88 -18.61
CA LEU A 145 -2.85 -5.10 -18.26
C LEU A 145 -1.36 -4.83 -17.97
N LEU A 146 -0.76 -3.87 -18.67
CA LEU A 146 0.63 -3.47 -18.40
C LEU A 146 0.73 -2.73 -17.06
N ALA A 147 -0.23 -1.86 -16.74
CA ALA A 147 -0.28 -1.17 -15.46
C ALA A 147 -0.36 -2.16 -14.29
N GLN A 148 -1.20 -3.20 -14.39
CA GLN A 148 -1.27 -4.28 -13.40
C GLN A 148 0.07 -5.00 -13.18
N THR A 149 0.89 -5.16 -14.23
CA THR A 149 2.24 -5.72 -14.06
C THR A 149 3.17 -4.78 -13.28
N TYR A 150 3.04 -3.47 -13.49
CA TYR A 150 3.82 -2.48 -12.74
C TYR A 150 3.39 -2.38 -11.27
N GLU A 151 2.08 -2.43 -10.99
CA GLU A 151 1.57 -2.50 -9.61
C GLU A 151 2.15 -3.69 -8.86
N ARG A 152 2.23 -4.85 -9.53
CA ARG A 152 2.78 -6.06 -8.91
C ARG A 152 4.26 -5.94 -8.56
N ASP A 153 5.03 -5.20 -9.36
CA ASP A 153 6.45 -4.95 -9.14
C ASP A 153 6.69 -3.76 -8.19
N GLY A 154 5.63 -3.08 -7.71
CA GLY A 154 5.71 -1.88 -6.88
C GLY A 154 6.13 -0.61 -7.63
N ALA A 155 6.09 -0.65 -8.97
CA ALA A 155 6.43 0.47 -9.85
C ALA A 155 5.21 1.39 -10.04
N TRP A 156 4.77 2.03 -8.96
CA TRP A 156 3.48 2.75 -8.90
C TRP A 156 3.36 3.92 -9.88
N ARG A 157 4.46 4.65 -10.13
CA ARG A 157 4.47 5.77 -11.09
C ARG A 157 4.31 5.27 -12.53
N GLU A 158 5.01 4.20 -12.89
CA GLU A 158 4.86 3.54 -14.18
C GLU A 158 3.46 2.92 -14.36
N ALA A 159 2.86 2.41 -13.28
CA ALA A 159 1.46 1.95 -13.28
C ALA A 159 0.49 3.10 -13.55
N ALA A 160 0.64 4.24 -12.85
CA ALA A 160 -0.17 5.43 -13.05
C ALA A 160 -0.07 5.95 -14.51
N GLU A 161 1.14 6.07 -15.06
CA GLU A 161 1.34 6.46 -16.47
C GLU A 161 0.61 5.51 -17.44
N ALA A 162 0.66 4.21 -17.19
CA ALA A 162 -0.03 3.21 -18.01
C ALA A 162 -1.57 3.29 -17.87
N TYR A 163 -2.10 3.47 -16.67
CA TYR A 163 -3.55 3.68 -16.48
C TYR A 163 -4.03 5.00 -17.07
N GLU A 164 -3.22 6.07 -17.07
CA GLU A 164 -3.55 7.31 -17.76
C GLU A 164 -3.71 7.09 -19.27
N GLN A 165 -2.77 6.37 -19.89
CA GLN A 165 -2.89 5.98 -21.30
C GLN A 165 -4.15 5.16 -21.54
N SER A 166 -4.43 4.19 -20.67
CA SER A 166 -5.63 3.36 -20.73
C SER A 166 -6.92 4.19 -20.66
N ALA A 167 -7.04 5.07 -19.66
CA ALA A 167 -8.20 5.94 -19.44
C ALA A 167 -8.42 6.96 -20.58
N SER A 168 -7.34 7.40 -21.24
CA SER A 168 -7.43 8.31 -22.40
C SER A 168 -8.00 7.65 -23.66
N LEU A 169 -7.89 6.32 -23.75
CA LEU A 169 -8.29 5.52 -24.91
C LEU A 169 -9.59 4.73 -24.69
N SER A 170 -10.03 4.59 -23.44
CA SER A 170 -11.28 3.92 -23.08
C SER A 170 -12.46 4.91 -23.05
N SER A 171 -13.68 4.39 -22.96
CA SER A 171 -14.91 5.20 -22.92
C SER A 171 -15.98 4.57 -22.03
N GLY A 172 -17.02 5.33 -21.69
CA GLY A 172 -18.14 4.83 -20.88
C GLY A 172 -17.71 4.38 -19.48
N SER A 173 -18.23 3.23 -19.05
CA SER A 173 -17.91 2.60 -17.77
C SER A 173 -16.46 2.11 -17.69
N ASP A 174 -15.91 1.61 -18.80
CA ASP A 174 -14.50 1.16 -18.85
C ASP A 174 -13.56 2.32 -18.48
N ARG A 175 -13.83 3.52 -18.98
CA ARG A 175 -13.05 4.71 -18.61
C ARG A 175 -13.15 5.05 -17.13
N GLN A 176 -14.30 4.84 -16.50
CA GLN A 176 -14.44 5.14 -15.07
C GLN A 176 -13.60 4.19 -14.23
N GLY A 177 -13.63 2.89 -14.53
CA GLY A 177 -12.77 1.90 -13.85
C GLY A 177 -11.28 2.23 -14.00
N GLU A 178 -10.84 2.61 -15.20
CA GLU A 178 -9.45 2.99 -15.44
C GLU A 178 -9.03 4.28 -14.71
N LEU A 179 -9.94 5.25 -14.55
CA LEU A 179 -9.69 6.44 -13.74
C LEU A 179 -9.59 6.14 -12.24
N LEU A 180 -10.37 5.17 -11.73
CA LEU A 180 -10.24 4.68 -10.34
C LEU A 180 -8.88 3.99 -10.13
N ASN A 181 -8.46 3.14 -11.07
CA ASN A 181 -7.15 2.48 -11.01
C ASN A 181 -6.00 3.49 -11.10
N LEU A 182 -6.11 4.50 -11.97
CA LEU A 182 -5.17 5.62 -12.03
C LEU A 182 -5.06 6.33 -10.67
N ALA A 183 -6.20 6.69 -10.07
CA ALA A 183 -6.21 7.37 -8.78
C ALA A 183 -5.59 6.53 -7.67
N ALA A 184 -5.86 5.22 -7.65
CA ALA A 184 -5.23 4.29 -6.72
C ALA A 184 -3.71 4.24 -6.90
N SER A 185 -3.23 4.09 -8.14
CA SER A 185 -1.79 4.07 -8.45
C SER A 185 -1.09 5.37 -8.08
N CYS A 186 -1.71 6.54 -8.33
CA CYS A 186 -1.18 7.83 -7.92
C CYS A 186 -1.06 7.96 -6.39
N LEU A 187 -2.03 7.44 -5.62
CA LEU A 187 -1.93 7.44 -4.14
C LEU A 187 -0.76 6.60 -3.65
N GLU A 188 -0.56 5.39 -4.18
CA GLU A 188 0.56 4.53 -3.80
C GLU A 188 1.91 5.10 -4.26
N ALA A 189 1.93 5.91 -5.32
CA ALA A 189 3.11 6.68 -5.76
C ALA A 189 3.40 7.92 -4.89
N GLY A 190 2.51 8.28 -3.96
CA GLY A 190 2.66 9.49 -3.14
C GLY A 190 2.27 10.79 -3.87
N GLU A 191 1.40 10.69 -4.88
CA GLU A 191 0.95 11.79 -5.76
C GLU A 191 -0.55 12.09 -5.54
N PRO A 192 -0.95 12.66 -4.36
CA PRO A 192 -2.36 12.83 -4.02
C PRO A 192 -3.08 13.89 -4.87
N LEU A 193 -2.37 14.87 -5.43
CA LEU A 193 -3.00 15.89 -6.28
C LEU A 193 -3.40 15.31 -7.65
N GLU A 194 -2.57 14.43 -8.19
CA GLU A 194 -2.79 13.68 -9.42
C GLU A 194 -3.93 12.68 -9.22
N ALA A 195 -3.97 11.99 -8.07
CA ALA A 195 -5.10 11.14 -7.70
C ALA A 195 -6.42 11.93 -7.65
N LEU A 196 -6.42 13.11 -7.03
CA LEU A 196 -7.60 13.98 -6.98
C LEU A 196 -8.04 14.43 -8.38
N ALA A 197 -7.09 14.76 -9.25
CA ALA A 197 -7.39 15.16 -10.64
C ALA A 197 -8.01 14.00 -11.44
N ALA A 198 -7.54 12.77 -11.25
CA ALA A 198 -8.14 11.59 -11.86
C ALA A 198 -9.57 11.36 -11.36
N LEU A 199 -9.79 11.41 -10.03
CA LEU A 199 -11.11 11.23 -9.41
C LEU A 199 -12.12 12.31 -9.83
N ALA A 200 -11.67 13.56 -10.01
CA ALA A 200 -12.51 14.65 -10.50
C ALA A 200 -13.05 14.42 -11.92
N ASN A 201 -12.42 13.54 -12.70
CA ASN A 201 -12.87 13.14 -14.04
C ASN A 201 -13.79 11.91 -14.03
N VAL A 202 -14.05 11.31 -12.85
CA VAL A 202 -14.96 10.17 -12.71
C VAL A 202 -16.41 10.65 -12.69
N GLU A 203 -17.24 10.05 -13.55
CA GLU A 203 -18.66 10.35 -13.69
C GLU A 203 -19.52 9.27 -13.01
N ASP A 204 -20.17 9.58 -11.89
CA ASP A 204 -20.94 8.64 -11.04
C ASP A 204 -22.02 7.85 -11.79
N GLN A 205 -22.60 8.48 -12.81
CA GLN A 205 -23.69 7.92 -13.61
C GLN A 205 -23.20 6.81 -14.54
N LEU A 206 -21.89 6.74 -14.78
CA LEU A 206 -21.24 5.75 -15.63
C LEU A 206 -20.53 4.65 -14.83
N LEU A 207 -20.49 4.73 -13.50
CA LEU A 207 -20.03 3.65 -12.62
C LEU A 207 -21.01 2.48 -12.65
N ILE A 208 -20.48 1.25 -12.65
CA ILE A 208 -21.26 0.04 -12.92
C ILE A 208 -22.27 -0.22 -11.81
N ASP A 209 -21.82 -0.15 -10.55
CA ASP A 209 -22.61 -0.49 -9.39
C ASP A 209 -22.20 0.33 -8.14
N ASP A 210 -22.76 -0.05 -6.99
CA ASP A 210 -22.44 0.59 -5.70
C ASP A 210 -21.05 0.20 -5.19
N THR A 211 -20.44 -0.89 -5.67
CA THR A 211 -19.05 -1.27 -5.32
C THR A 211 -18.07 -0.26 -5.92
N ASP A 212 -18.22 0.08 -7.21
CA ASP A 212 -17.43 1.13 -7.86
C ASP A 212 -17.58 2.50 -7.17
N ARG A 213 -18.79 2.83 -6.72
CA ARG A 213 -19.06 4.07 -5.97
C ARG A 213 -18.38 4.07 -4.61
N ALA A 214 -18.39 2.94 -3.91
CA ALA A 214 -17.68 2.78 -2.65
C ALA A 214 -16.16 3.00 -2.83
N VAL A 215 -15.58 2.37 -3.85
CA VAL A 215 -14.15 2.49 -4.20
C VAL A 215 -13.80 3.95 -4.50
N ARG A 216 -14.62 4.66 -5.30
CA ARG A 216 -14.38 6.07 -5.59
C ARG A 216 -14.35 6.92 -4.32
N CYS A 217 -15.37 6.81 -3.47
CA CYS A 217 -15.44 7.57 -2.21
C CYS A 217 -14.27 7.22 -1.28
N TYR A 218 -13.87 5.95 -1.23
CA TYR A 218 -12.71 5.50 -0.48
C TYR A 218 -11.39 6.11 -0.98
N LEU A 219 -11.15 6.10 -2.30
CA LEU A 219 -9.95 6.70 -2.90
C LEU A 219 -9.93 8.22 -2.70
N GLU A 220 -11.06 8.89 -2.86
CA GLU A 220 -11.16 10.32 -2.58
C GLU A 220 -10.89 10.61 -1.10
N GLY A 221 -11.44 9.82 -0.18
CA GLY A 221 -11.17 9.95 1.25
C GLY A 221 -9.69 9.79 1.60
N ARG A 222 -9.01 8.76 1.05
CA ARG A 222 -7.56 8.58 1.21
C ARG A 222 -6.76 9.76 0.66
N THR A 223 -7.19 10.29 -0.48
CA THR A 223 -6.59 11.47 -1.09
C THR A 223 -6.71 12.69 -0.18
N GLN A 224 -7.87 12.91 0.43
CA GLN A 224 -8.08 14.01 1.35
C GLN A 224 -7.28 13.85 2.65
N LEU A 225 -7.11 12.63 3.17
CA LEU A 225 -6.19 12.38 4.30
C LEU A 225 -4.75 12.74 3.94
N ALA A 226 -4.27 12.31 2.77
CA ALA A 226 -2.91 12.63 2.31
C ALA A 226 -2.69 14.15 2.10
N LEU A 227 -3.76 14.91 1.90
CA LEU A 227 -3.78 16.37 1.79
C LEU A 227 -4.12 17.07 3.12
N ASP A 228 -4.07 16.36 4.25
CA ASP A 228 -4.31 16.88 5.61
C ASP A 228 -5.74 17.45 5.82
N ASN A 229 -6.75 16.83 5.19
CA ASN A 229 -8.16 17.19 5.31
C ASN A 229 -8.99 16.09 6.00
N PRO A 230 -8.75 15.77 7.29
CA PRO A 230 -9.34 14.60 7.95
C PRO A 230 -10.86 14.64 8.09
N ASN A 231 -11.46 15.83 8.21
CA ASN A 231 -12.93 15.96 8.29
C ASN A 231 -13.62 15.57 6.98
N LEU A 232 -13.10 16.04 5.84
CA LEU A 232 -13.65 15.70 4.52
C LEU A 232 -13.39 14.23 4.20
N ALA A 233 -12.22 13.71 4.56
CA ALA A 233 -11.93 12.29 4.44
C ALA A 233 -12.94 11.43 5.19
N LEU A 234 -13.28 11.79 6.44
CA LEU A 234 -14.29 11.10 7.23
C LEU A 234 -15.65 11.07 6.52
N GLU A 235 -16.11 12.20 6.00
CA GLU A 235 -17.39 12.28 5.27
C GLU A 235 -17.40 11.33 4.06
N LEU A 236 -16.30 11.28 3.29
CA LEU A 236 -16.14 10.42 2.13
C LEU A 236 -16.09 8.93 2.52
N PHE A 237 -15.38 8.57 3.59
CA PHE A 237 -15.34 7.20 4.08
C PHE A 237 -16.70 6.74 4.62
N LEU A 238 -17.46 7.60 5.28
CA LEU A 238 -18.83 7.28 5.69
C LEU A 238 -19.77 7.09 4.50
N GLN A 239 -19.58 7.85 3.42
CA GLN A 239 -20.30 7.62 2.16
C GLN A 239 -19.93 6.27 1.55
N ALA A 240 -18.64 5.94 1.49
CA ALA A 240 -18.16 4.63 1.03
C ALA A 240 -18.78 3.47 1.86
N ALA A 241 -18.83 3.62 3.19
CA ALA A 241 -19.41 2.62 4.08
C ALA A 241 -20.91 2.42 3.79
N SER A 242 -21.63 3.50 3.48
CA SER A 242 -23.05 3.41 3.11
C SER A 242 -23.30 2.63 1.80
N PHE A 243 -22.32 2.60 0.89
CA PHE A 243 -22.37 1.80 -0.33
C PHE A 243 -22.01 0.34 -0.03
N GLU A 244 -20.97 0.07 0.75
CA GLU A 244 -20.59 -1.28 1.20
C GLU A 244 -21.72 -1.98 1.99
N GLU A 245 -22.48 -1.24 2.81
CA GLU A 245 -23.65 -1.78 3.51
C GLU A 245 -24.75 -2.26 2.55
N ARG A 246 -24.93 -1.59 1.41
CA ARG A 246 -25.93 -1.95 0.39
C ARG A 246 -25.52 -3.17 -0.42
N THR A 247 -24.23 -3.36 -0.65
CA THR A 247 -23.67 -4.53 -1.35
C THR A 247 -23.41 -5.71 -0.41
N GLN A 248 -23.41 -5.48 0.91
CA GLN A 248 -23.04 -6.46 1.94
C GLN A 248 -21.57 -6.91 1.86
N GLU A 249 -20.72 -6.10 1.24
CA GLU A 249 -19.30 -6.35 1.06
C GLU A 249 -18.51 -5.35 1.89
N GLN A 250 -17.98 -5.80 3.03
CA GLN A 250 -17.19 -4.93 3.91
C GLN A 250 -15.70 -5.10 3.63
N SER A 251 -14.98 -3.99 3.42
CA SER A 251 -13.55 -4.04 3.14
C SER A 251 -12.68 -3.72 4.36
N TYR A 252 -11.57 -4.45 4.48
CA TYR A 252 -10.52 -4.16 5.46
C TYR A 252 -9.99 -2.71 5.32
N GLY A 253 -9.72 -2.28 4.08
CA GLY A 253 -9.14 -0.97 3.79
C GLY A 253 -10.01 0.17 4.30
N LEU A 254 -11.33 0.12 4.05
CA LEU A 254 -12.24 1.15 4.54
C LEU A 254 -12.36 1.14 6.06
N ALA A 255 -12.47 -0.03 6.69
CA ALA A 255 -12.55 -0.15 8.14
C ALA A 255 -11.32 0.44 8.83
N LEU A 256 -10.12 0.16 8.31
CA LEU A 256 -8.88 0.72 8.85
C LEU A 256 -8.78 2.24 8.62
N ALA A 257 -9.12 2.71 7.41
CA ALA A 257 -9.07 4.13 7.09
C ALA A 257 -10.03 4.96 7.98
N LEU A 258 -11.22 4.44 8.27
CA LEU A 258 -12.15 5.04 9.24
C LEU A 258 -11.53 5.07 10.64
N ALA A 259 -10.92 3.97 11.10
CA ALA A 259 -10.29 3.90 12.42
C ALA A 259 -9.17 4.93 12.58
N GLN A 260 -8.27 5.02 11.59
CA GLN A 260 -7.17 5.99 11.55
C GLN A 260 -7.70 7.43 11.49
N THR A 261 -8.73 7.69 10.69
CA THR A 261 -9.32 9.04 10.59
C THR A 261 -9.93 9.49 11.92
N TYR A 262 -10.66 8.60 12.61
CA TYR A 262 -11.19 8.91 13.94
C TYR A 262 -10.08 9.13 14.97
N ALA A 263 -8.99 8.36 14.92
CA ALA A 263 -7.83 8.56 15.79
C ALA A 263 -7.16 9.92 15.56
N ILE A 264 -6.94 10.32 14.29
CA ILE A 264 -6.41 11.65 13.93
C ILE A 264 -7.30 12.77 14.47
N LEU A 265 -8.63 12.60 14.38
CA LEU A 265 -9.61 13.54 14.92
C LEU A 265 -9.77 13.46 16.45
N ARG A 266 -9.04 12.56 17.11
CA ARG A 266 -9.10 12.26 18.55
C ARG A 266 -10.46 11.78 19.05
N ASP A 267 -11.31 11.29 18.15
CA ASP A 267 -12.52 10.54 18.52
C ASP A 267 -12.17 9.08 18.77
N TYR A 268 -11.44 8.84 19.86
CA TYR A 268 -10.96 7.50 20.19
C TYR A 268 -12.11 6.51 20.44
N SER A 269 -13.29 6.99 20.88
CA SER A 269 -14.46 6.11 21.06
C SER A 269 -14.88 5.49 19.73
N ALA A 270 -14.96 6.28 18.66
CA ALA A 270 -15.29 5.78 17.34
C ALA A 270 -14.13 4.97 16.73
N ALA A 271 -12.88 5.40 16.93
CA ALA A 271 -11.71 4.67 16.46
C ALA A 271 -11.65 3.23 17.04
N PHE A 272 -11.90 3.09 18.35
CA PHE A 272 -11.89 1.80 19.04
C PHE A 272 -13.06 0.89 18.69
N ALA A 273 -14.12 1.40 18.06
CA ALA A 273 -15.15 0.57 17.45
C ALA A 273 -14.72 0.02 16.07
N MET A 274 -13.88 0.76 15.35
CA MET A 274 -13.47 0.42 13.98
C MET A 274 -12.22 -0.48 13.92
N TYR A 275 -11.22 -0.28 14.79
CA TYR A 275 -10.00 -1.12 14.79
C TYR A 275 -10.27 -2.63 14.97
N PRO A 276 -11.13 -3.08 15.90
CA PRO A 276 -11.50 -4.48 16.00
C PRO A 276 -12.12 -5.01 14.70
N ARG A 277 -12.95 -4.19 14.03
CA ARG A 277 -13.55 -4.56 12.75
C ARG A 277 -12.50 -4.72 11.65
N ALA A 278 -11.55 -3.80 11.58
CA ALA A 278 -10.41 -3.93 10.65
C ALA A 278 -9.61 -5.21 10.94
N LEU A 279 -9.32 -5.52 12.21
CA LEU A 279 -8.62 -6.75 12.59
C LEU A 279 -9.38 -8.05 12.29
N GLU A 280 -10.71 -8.03 12.32
CA GLU A 280 -11.55 -9.15 11.89
C GLU A 280 -11.50 -9.38 10.37
N LEU A 281 -11.42 -8.29 9.60
CA LEU A 281 -11.40 -8.32 8.13
C LEU A 281 -10.00 -8.53 7.54
N ALA A 282 -8.94 -8.25 8.32
CA ALA A 282 -7.56 -8.31 7.87
C ALA A 282 -7.14 -9.72 7.43
N SER A 283 -6.42 -9.81 6.30
CA SER A 283 -5.69 -11.02 5.94
C SER A 283 -4.55 -11.29 6.94
N PRO A 284 -3.96 -12.50 6.95
CA PRO A 284 -2.81 -12.82 7.79
C PRO A 284 -1.65 -11.82 7.65
N GLU A 285 -1.38 -11.34 6.44
CA GLU A 285 -0.31 -10.38 6.12
C GLU A 285 -0.64 -8.95 6.58
N GLN A 286 -1.92 -8.60 6.65
CA GLN A 286 -2.40 -7.27 7.04
C GLN A 286 -2.57 -7.12 8.56
N ARG A 287 -2.70 -8.25 9.26
CA ARG A 287 -3.08 -8.29 10.67
C ARG A 287 -2.05 -7.61 11.59
N ALA A 288 -0.76 -7.83 11.34
CA ALA A 288 0.29 -7.23 12.15
C ALA A 288 0.31 -5.70 12.03
N PHE A 289 0.13 -5.19 10.81
CA PHE A 289 0.03 -3.76 10.55
C PHE A 289 -1.19 -3.14 11.26
N ALA A 290 -2.39 -3.71 11.08
CA ALA A 290 -3.59 -3.19 11.73
C ALA A 290 -3.53 -3.25 13.27
N ALA A 291 -2.89 -4.27 13.84
CA ALA A 291 -2.69 -4.38 15.28
C ALA A 291 -1.71 -3.32 15.80
N HIS A 292 -0.67 -3.01 15.03
CA HIS A 292 0.29 -1.95 15.36
C HIS A 292 -0.38 -0.57 15.34
N GLU A 293 -1.15 -0.26 14.29
CA GLU A 293 -1.93 0.99 14.19
C GLU A 293 -2.93 1.14 15.35
N TYR A 294 -3.61 0.05 15.71
CA TYR A 294 -4.51 0.07 16.86
C TYR A 294 -3.77 0.33 18.17
N ALA A 295 -2.59 -0.26 18.36
CA ALA A 295 -1.77 -0.02 19.53
C ALA A 295 -1.37 1.46 19.66
N PHE A 296 -0.99 2.12 18.56
CA PHE A 296 -0.68 3.55 18.60
C PHE A 296 -1.87 4.39 19.07
N ALA A 297 -3.07 4.15 18.52
CA ALA A 297 -4.26 4.86 18.96
C ALA A 297 -4.60 4.61 20.45
N LEU A 298 -4.31 3.41 20.96
CA LEU A 298 -4.46 3.07 22.37
C LEU A 298 -3.42 3.78 23.26
N LEU A 299 -2.16 3.86 22.81
CA LEU A 299 -1.08 4.58 23.49
C LEU A 299 -1.38 6.08 23.58
N GLU A 300 -1.85 6.71 22.50
CA GLU A 300 -2.24 8.12 22.50
C GLU A 300 -3.43 8.44 23.42
N ALA A 301 -4.29 7.44 23.65
CA ALA A 301 -5.41 7.52 24.58
C ALA A 301 -5.08 7.05 26.02
N ASP A 302 -3.80 6.76 26.32
CA ASP A 302 -3.31 6.26 27.61
C ASP A 302 -3.96 4.94 28.07
N ARG A 303 -4.37 4.07 27.12
CA ARG A 303 -4.94 2.74 27.39
C ARG A 303 -3.86 1.65 27.35
N LEU A 304 -2.87 1.78 28.23
CA LEU A 304 -1.62 1.03 28.18
C LEU A 304 -1.80 -0.51 28.22
N LEU A 305 -2.75 -1.03 29.00
CA LEU A 305 -2.97 -2.48 29.08
C LEU A 305 -3.50 -3.09 27.78
N GLU A 306 -4.37 -2.36 27.08
CA GLU A 306 -4.93 -2.81 25.81
C GLU A 306 -3.91 -2.61 24.67
N ALA A 307 -3.13 -1.53 24.73
CA ALA A 307 -2.03 -1.31 23.80
C ALA A 307 -1.02 -2.47 23.85
N ARG A 308 -0.71 -2.97 25.05
CA ARG A 308 0.16 -4.14 25.24
C ARG A 308 -0.36 -5.37 24.50
N GLU A 309 -1.66 -5.65 24.60
CA GLU A 309 -2.28 -6.78 23.90
C GLU A 309 -2.18 -6.63 22.39
N ALA A 310 -2.45 -5.44 21.87
CA ALA A 310 -2.36 -5.13 20.44
C ALA A 310 -0.90 -5.23 19.91
N LEU A 311 0.09 -4.71 20.64
CA LEU A 311 1.49 -4.83 20.27
C LEU A 311 1.99 -6.28 20.29
N HIS A 312 1.57 -7.07 21.29
CA HIS A 312 1.87 -8.50 21.29
C HIS A 312 1.24 -9.23 20.10
N GLU A 313 0.05 -8.84 19.66
CA GLU A 313 -0.55 -9.38 18.43
C GLU A 313 0.30 -9.03 17.21
N ALA A 314 0.74 -7.78 17.08
CA ALA A 314 1.63 -7.34 15.98
C ALA A 314 2.97 -8.10 15.99
N ALA A 315 3.56 -8.31 17.17
CA ALA A 315 4.86 -8.96 17.34
C ALA A 315 4.89 -10.46 16.97
N LYS A 316 3.71 -11.10 16.84
CA LYS A 316 3.57 -12.51 16.44
C LYS A 316 4.05 -12.76 15.02
N ASP A 317 3.87 -11.80 14.12
CA ASP A 317 4.38 -11.93 12.76
C ASP A 317 5.90 -11.72 12.76
N ALA A 318 6.63 -12.76 12.38
CA ALA A 318 8.08 -12.73 12.34
C ALA A 318 8.65 -11.95 11.13
N HIS A 319 7.85 -11.76 10.09
CA HIS A 319 8.24 -11.13 8.83
C HIS A 319 7.72 -9.69 8.70
N TYR A 320 6.98 -9.20 9.69
CA TYR A 320 6.50 -7.83 9.70
C TYR A 320 7.67 -6.84 9.67
N HIS A 321 7.66 -5.93 8.69
CA HIS A 321 8.77 -5.02 8.44
C HIS A 321 9.08 -4.11 9.64
N HIS A 322 8.04 -3.60 10.30
CA HIS A 322 8.13 -2.72 11.47
C HIS A 322 8.19 -3.48 12.80
N ARG A 323 8.52 -4.77 12.77
CA ARG A 323 8.70 -5.56 13.99
C ARG A 323 9.75 -4.98 14.97
N PRO A 324 10.88 -4.38 14.53
CA PRO A 324 11.79 -3.70 15.45
C PRO A 324 11.09 -2.60 16.25
N ASP A 325 10.27 -1.79 15.57
CA ASP A 325 9.51 -0.67 16.15
C ASP A 325 8.47 -1.19 17.16
N VAL A 326 7.73 -2.25 16.82
CA VAL A 326 6.78 -2.90 17.75
C VAL A 326 7.45 -3.32 19.07
N PHE A 327 8.69 -3.82 19.02
CA PHE A 327 9.41 -4.19 20.25
C PHE A 327 9.94 -2.96 21.00
N ALA A 328 10.27 -1.87 20.31
CA ALA A 328 10.62 -0.61 20.97
C ALA A 328 9.39 -0.02 21.69
N ASP A 329 8.23 -0.03 21.04
CA ASP A 329 6.96 0.43 21.63
C ASP A 329 6.53 -0.44 22.82
N LEU A 330 6.74 -1.76 22.75
CA LEU A 330 6.56 -2.65 23.90
C LEU A 330 7.50 -2.28 25.06
N ALA A 331 8.76 -1.95 24.76
CA ALA A 331 9.73 -1.58 25.78
C ALA A 331 9.34 -0.28 26.51
N ASP A 332 8.98 0.75 25.75
CA ASP A 332 8.50 2.02 26.31
C ASP A 332 7.19 1.83 27.09
N LEU A 333 6.25 1.04 26.56
CA LEU A 333 5.01 0.70 27.25
C LEU A 333 5.27 0.01 28.60
N GLU A 334 6.12 -1.01 28.63
CA GLU A 334 6.46 -1.72 29.87
C GLU A 334 7.18 -0.81 30.86
N PHE A 335 8.03 0.10 30.37
CA PHE A 335 8.67 1.12 31.20
C PHE A 335 7.63 2.04 31.86
N ARG A 336 6.64 2.54 31.10
CA ARG A 336 5.53 3.36 31.62
C ARG A 336 4.68 2.62 32.66
N LEU A 337 4.57 1.31 32.55
CA LEU A 337 3.90 0.43 33.51
C LEU A 337 4.79 -0.02 34.68
N ALA A 338 6.02 0.50 34.77
CA ALA A 338 7.04 0.17 35.77
C ALA A 338 7.46 -1.31 35.81
N ASN A 339 7.27 -2.03 34.69
CA ASN A 339 7.71 -3.41 34.49
C ASN A 339 9.12 -3.42 33.87
N PHE A 340 10.12 -2.98 34.64
CA PHE A 340 11.45 -2.70 34.10
C PHE A 340 12.18 -3.94 33.54
N ALA A 341 11.91 -5.14 34.06
CA ALA A 341 12.54 -6.37 33.56
C ALA A 341 12.03 -6.71 32.14
N GLU A 342 10.73 -6.63 31.94
CA GLU A 342 10.08 -6.84 30.65
C GLU A 342 10.46 -5.72 29.66
N ALA A 343 10.52 -4.47 30.12
CA ALA A 343 11.00 -3.34 29.33
C ALA A 343 12.44 -3.55 28.84
N GLU A 344 13.35 -4.01 29.71
CA GLU A 344 14.74 -4.32 29.35
C GLU A 344 14.83 -5.45 28.32
N GLU A 345 14.01 -6.50 28.46
CA GLU A 345 13.96 -7.62 27.51
C GLU A 345 13.49 -7.14 26.12
N HIS A 346 12.40 -6.37 26.07
CA HIS A 346 11.87 -5.83 24.82
C HIS A 346 12.84 -4.84 24.17
N ALA A 347 13.46 -3.94 24.93
CA ALA A 347 14.45 -3.00 24.40
C ALA A 347 15.65 -3.73 23.80
N ARG A 348 16.18 -4.75 24.48
CA ARG A 348 17.28 -5.57 23.91
C ARG A 348 16.85 -6.31 22.65
N ARG A 349 15.60 -6.75 22.58
CA ARG A 349 15.05 -7.40 21.39
C ARG A 349 14.93 -6.41 20.23
N ALA A 350 14.42 -5.21 20.48
CA ALA A 350 14.33 -4.12 19.52
C ALA A 350 15.71 -3.74 18.97
N LEU A 351 16.70 -3.57 19.86
CA LEU A 351 18.10 -3.32 19.51
C LEU A 351 18.69 -4.41 18.61
N ALA A 352 18.46 -5.68 18.95
CA ALA A 352 18.94 -6.81 18.13
C ALA A 352 18.29 -6.89 16.75
N LEU A 353 17.12 -6.27 16.58
CA LEU A 353 16.37 -6.20 15.33
C LEU A 353 16.63 -4.90 14.54
N GLY A 354 17.33 -3.92 15.12
CA GLY A 354 17.78 -2.70 14.44
C GLY A 354 17.09 -1.40 14.86
N ALA A 355 16.16 -1.42 15.83
CA ALA A 355 15.57 -0.19 16.40
C ALA A 355 16.50 0.42 17.47
N GLU A 356 17.70 0.82 17.06
CA GLU A 356 18.80 1.19 17.97
C GLU A 356 18.49 2.42 18.83
N ALA A 357 18.02 3.51 18.23
CA ALA A 357 17.73 4.76 18.93
C ALA A 357 16.74 4.58 20.09
N SER A 358 15.53 4.10 19.78
CA SER A 358 14.46 3.93 20.75
C SER A 358 14.80 2.89 21.81
N ALA A 359 15.45 1.78 21.43
CA ALA A 359 15.89 0.76 22.38
C ALA A 359 16.93 1.29 23.37
N CYS A 360 17.95 2.01 22.89
CA CYS A 360 18.97 2.60 23.73
C CYS A 360 18.39 3.69 24.64
N LEU A 361 17.43 4.46 24.15
CA LEU A 361 16.71 5.45 24.96
C LEU A 361 16.00 4.77 26.16
N THR A 362 15.22 3.72 25.92
CA THR A 362 14.55 2.98 27.00
C THR A 362 15.53 2.32 27.97
N LEU A 363 16.63 1.72 27.48
CA LEU A 363 17.68 1.15 28.34
C LEU A 363 18.34 2.23 29.21
N GLY A 364 18.56 3.43 28.66
CA GLY A 364 19.06 4.58 29.38
C GLY A 364 18.11 5.06 30.48
N GLN A 365 16.81 5.12 30.17
CA GLN A 365 15.76 5.45 31.16
C GLN A 365 15.70 4.41 32.29
N ILE A 366 15.74 3.11 31.98
CA ILE A 366 15.79 2.04 33.00
C ILE A 366 17.03 2.18 33.89
N ALA A 367 18.19 2.45 33.29
CA ALA A 367 19.43 2.67 34.06
C ALA A 367 19.34 3.91 34.96
N LEU A 368 18.67 4.97 34.51
CA LEU A 368 18.42 6.19 35.29
C LEU A 368 17.50 5.91 36.49
N GLU A 369 16.43 5.12 36.32
CA GLU A 369 15.54 4.70 37.41
C GLU A 369 16.28 3.90 38.50
N TYR A 370 17.29 3.10 38.11
CA TYR A 370 18.18 2.41 39.05
C TYR A 370 19.35 3.25 39.55
N TYR A 371 19.40 4.54 39.23
CA TYR A 371 20.46 5.49 39.58
C TYR A 371 21.86 5.04 39.10
N ARG A 372 21.93 4.31 37.99
CA ARG A 372 23.18 3.86 37.35
C ARG A 372 23.62 4.88 36.30
N LEU A 373 24.00 6.07 36.77
CA LEU A 373 24.23 7.24 35.90
C LEU A 373 25.26 7.00 34.78
N GLU A 374 26.34 6.28 35.05
CA GLU A 374 27.36 5.97 34.03
C GLU A 374 26.81 5.07 32.91
N GLU A 375 25.99 4.08 33.27
CA GLU A 375 25.31 3.18 32.33
C GLU A 375 24.24 3.95 31.53
N ALA A 376 23.45 4.79 32.20
CA ALA A 376 22.44 5.63 31.56
C ALA A 376 23.07 6.56 30.51
N ILE A 377 24.18 7.25 30.85
CA ILE A 377 24.90 8.11 29.92
C ILE A 377 25.39 7.33 28.70
N ALA A 378 25.95 6.14 28.90
CA ALA A 378 26.45 5.32 27.79
C ALA A 378 25.33 4.96 26.80
N TRP A 379 24.18 4.53 27.30
CA TRP A 379 23.02 4.21 26.47
C TRP A 379 22.42 5.44 25.78
N LEU A 380 22.28 6.55 26.48
CA LEU A 380 21.68 7.76 25.93
C LEU A 380 22.59 8.43 24.86
N GLU A 381 23.92 8.39 25.03
CA GLU A 381 24.86 8.84 23.98
C GLU A 381 24.75 7.95 22.73
N GLN A 382 24.52 6.64 22.90
CA GLN A 382 24.27 5.75 21.78
C GLN A 382 22.93 6.08 21.09
N ALA A 383 21.87 6.38 21.85
CA ALA A 383 20.59 6.82 21.29
C ALA A 383 20.76 8.12 20.46
N VAL A 384 21.46 9.14 21.00
CA VAL A 384 21.80 10.37 20.26
C VAL A 384 22.58 10.09 18.97
N GLY A 385 23.53 9.15 19.01
CA GLY A 385 24.34 8.78 17.84
C GLY A 385 23.57 8.01 16.75
N ALA A 386 22.51 7.32 17.13
CA ALA A 386 21.67 6.53 16.23
C ALA A 386 20.48 7.32 15.64
N SER A 387 20.08 8.43 16.27
CA SER A 387 18.98 9.30 15.81
C SER A 387 19.45 10.45 14.92
N ARG A 388 18.52 11.06 14.17
CA ARG A 388 18.78 12.33 13.47
C ARG A 388 18.50 13.52 14.38
N GLU A 389 19.25 14.59 14.18
CA GLU A 389 19.07 15.83 14.94
C GLU A 389 17.64 16.37 14.79
N GLY A 390 16.99 16.64 15.93
CA GLY A 390 15.62 17.13 16.00
C GLY A 390 14.52 16.06 16.01
N GLU A 391 14.84 14.78 15.84
CA GLU A 391 13.86 13.69 16.02
C GLU A 391 13.47 13.54 17.50
N PRO A 392 12.28 12.97 17.81
CA PRO A 392 11.81 12.81 19.18
C PRO A 392 12.79 12.06 20.10
N ASP A 393 13.29 10.89 19.65
CA ASP A 393 14.25 10.09 20.41
C ASP A 393 15.57 10.83 20.67
N TRP A 394 16.05 11.54 19.65
CA TRP A 394 17.24 12.39 19.77
C TRP A 394 17.02 13.45 20.84
N LEU A 395 15.92 14.20 20.75
CA LEU A 395 15.62 15.30 21.66
C LEU A 395 15.47 14.79 23.10
N GLN A 396 14.74 13.70 23.30
CA GLN A 396 14.55 13.12 24.62
C GLN A 396 15.88 12.60 25.21
N ALA A 397 16.74 11.97 24.39
CA ALA A 397 18.05 11.54 24.83
C ALA A 397 18.95 12.74 25.25
N GLN A 398 18.90 13.86 24.52
CA GLN A 398 19.62 15.09 24.89
C GLN A 398 19.15 15.65 26.24
N GLN A 399 17.83 15.68 26.48
CA GLN A 399 17.23 16.13 27.74
C GLN A 399 17.70 15.25 28.91
N LEU A 400 17.64 13.93 28.75
CA LEU A 400 18.04 12.97 29.80
C LEU A 400 19.56 12.96 30.03
N LEU A 401 20.38 13.19 29.00
CA LEU A 401 21.84 13.34 29.16
C LEU A 401 22.17 14.58 29.99
N CYS A 402 21.51 15.71 29.74
CA CYS A 402 21.66 16.90 30.58
C CYS A 402 21.40 16.55 32.05
N ASP A 403 20.27 15.91 32.31
CA ASP A 403 19.86 15.55 33.66
C ASP A 403 20.86 14.59 34.33
N CYS A 404 21.31 13.54 33.62
CA CYS A 404 22.33 12.62 34.12
C CYS A 404 23.64 13.33 34.52
N TYR A 405 24.18 14.19 33.66
CA TYR A 405 25.42 14.92 33.95
C TYR A 405 25.25 15.93 35.10
N VAL A 406 24.05 16.49 35.28
CA VAL A 406 23.70 17.34 36.42
C VAL A 406 23.61 16.53 37.71
N GLN A 407 22.94 15.37 37.68
CA GLN A 407 22.84 14.44 38.82
C GLN A 407 24.20 13.89 39.25
N GLU A 408 25.15 13.75 38.33
CA GLU A 408 26.55 13.46 38.67
C GLU A 408 27.25 14.60 39.44
N GLY A 409 26.59 15.76 39.60
CA GLY A 409 27.09 16.93 40.32
C GLY A 409 27.90 17.88 39.45
N TYR A 410 27.58 18.00 38.16
CA TYR A 410 28.31 18.83 37.19
C TYR A 410 29.80 18.48 37.10
N LYS A 411 30.17 17.19 37.19
CA LYS A 411 31.57 16.76 36.99
C LYS A 411 32.11 17.11 35.60
N ARG A 412 31.21 17.24 34.61
CA ARG A 412 31.47 17.53 33.19
C ARG A 412 30.57 18.68 32.71
N PRO A 413 30.79 19.92 33.17
CA PRO A 413 29.92 21.05 32.85
C PRO A 413 29.91 21.39 31.35
N GLU A 414 30.98 21.07 30.62
CA GLU A 414 31.03 21.17 29.16
C GLU A 414 30.04 20.23 28.46
N ALA A 415 29.82 19.02 29.00
CA ALA A 415 28.85 18.08 28.46
C ALA A 415 27.42 18.57 28.72
N VAL A 416 27.14 19.05 29.94
CA VAL A 416 25.84 19.68 30.28
C VAL A 416 25.54 20.82 29.30
N LEU A 417 26.50 21.71 29.06
CA LEU A 417 26.33 22.83 28.13
C LEU A 417 26.01 22.35 26.71
N ARG A 418 26.78 21.39 26.20
CA ARG A 418 26.60 20.83 24.84
C ARG A 418 25.20 20.26 24.64
N HIS A 419 24.75 19.37 25.54
CA HIS A 419 23.45 18.73 25.41
C HIS A 419 22.30 19.71 25.65
N ALA A 420 22.48 20.68 26.56
CA ALA A 420 21.47 21.69 26.84
C ALA A 420 21.25 22.63 25.64
N GLU A 421 22.33 23.09 25.00
CA GLU A 421 22.24 23.89 23.78
C GLU A 421 21.59 23.12 22.63
N ALA A 422 21.93 21.83 22.48
CA ALA A 422 21.31 20.96 21.50
C ALA A 422 19.80 20.80 21.73
N ALA A 423 19.37 20.50 22.96
CA ALA A 423 17.95 20.35 23.27
C ALA A 423 17.16 21.66 23.13
N LEU A 424 17.69 22.78 23.63
CA LEU A 424 17.01 24.08 23.59
C LEU A 424 16.79 24.63 22.18
N ALA A 425 17.61 24.20 21.21
CA ALA A 425 17.40 24.59 19.81
C ALA A 425 16.09 24.04 19.21
N TYR A 426 15.54 22.96 19.80
CA TYR A 426 14.37 22.25 19.30
C TYR A 426 13.17 22.27 20.27
N LEU A 427 13.38 22.67 21.53
CA LEU A 427 12.29 22.78 22.50
C LEU A 427 11.40 23.99 22.24
N ALA A 428 10.09 23.80 22.35
CA ALA A 428 9.15 24.90 22.33
C ALA A 428 9.31 25.78 23.59
N PRO A 429 9.11 27.11 23.50
CA PRO A 429 9.26 27.99 24.67
C PRO A 429 8.32 27.69 25.85
N GLY A 430 7.22 26.96 25.61
CA GLY A 430 6.25 26.55 26.64
C GLY A 430 6.48 25.16 27.21
N ASP A 431 7.54 24.45 26.77
CA ASP A 431 7.89 23.11 27.25
C ASP A 431 8.44 23.17 28.68
N GLU A 432 8.00 22.25 29.55
CA GLU A 432 8.45 22.17 30.94
C GLU A 432 9.97 21.89 31.04
N TRP A 433 10.51 21.13 30.09
CA TRP A 433 11.95 20.85 30.01
C TRP A 433 12.76 22.08 29.62
N ALA A 434 12.21 23.02 28.85
CA ALA A 434 12.95 24.19 28.39
C ALA A 434 13.44 25.04 29.57
N LEU A 435 12.60 25.25 30.59
CA LEU A 435 12.96 26.00 31.79
C LEU A 435 14.04 25.29 32.61
N THR A 436 13.90 23.98 32.82
CA THR A 436 14.83 23.15 33.58
C THR A 436 16.20 23.10 32.90
N ILE A 437 16.23 22.86 31.58
CA ILE A 437 17.46 22.77 30.80
C ILE A 437 18.17 24.12 30.71
N GLU A 438 17.43 25.23 30.58
CA GLU A 438 18.03 26.56 30.62
C GLU A 438 18.71 26.85 31.96
N GLN A 439 18.12 26.41 33.08
CA GLN A 439 18.76 26.52 34.40
C GLN A 439 20.04 25.65 34.50
N TYR A 440 20.01 24.43 33.96
CA TYR A 440 21.18 23.56 33.88
C TYR A 440 22.30 24.22 33.07
N ARG A 441 21.95 24.81 31.92
CA ARG A 441 22.86 25.54 31.04
C ARG A 441 23.52 26.73 31.73
N LEU A 442 22.73 27.58 32.39
CA LEU A 442 23.24 28.76 33.11
C LEU A 442 24.16 28.37 34.27
N THR A 443 23.84 27.29 34.98
CA THR A 443 24.68 26.76 36.07
C THR A 443 25.99 26.22 35.53
N ALA A 444 25.96 25.43 34.45
CA ALA A 444 27.15 24.92 33.77
C ALA A 444 28.05 26.06 33.25
N LEU A 445 27.47 27.10 32.63
CA LEU A 445 28.19 28.31 32.21
C LEU A 445 28.86 29.02 33.38
N THR A 446 28.18 29.10 34.53
CA THR A 446 28.74 29.70 35.75
C THR A 446 29.94 28.91 36.25
N GLN A 447 29.91 27.57 36.17
CA GLN A 447 31.05 26.73 36.56
C GLN A 447 32.22 26.84 35.58
N LEU A 448 31.94 26.92 34.27
CA LEU A 448 32.96 27.11 33.23
C LEU A 448 33.56 28.53 33.25
N GLY A 449 32.77 29.55 33.61
CA GLY A 449 33.22 30.93 33.84
C GLY A 449 33.77 31.20 35.25
N GLY A 450 33.55 30.25 36.17
CA GLY A 450 33.86 30.27 37.60
C GLY A 450 35.31 29.93 37.97
N GLN A 451 36.25 30.24 37.07
CA GLN A 451 37.67 30.41 37.36
C GLN A 451 38.20 31.80 36.96
N LYS A 452 37.35 32.85 36.99
CA LYS A 452 37.88 34.21 37.17
C LYS A 452 38.41 34.34 38.60
N ARG A 453 39.70 34.00 38.74
CA ARG A 453 40.59 34.19 39.89
C ARG A 453 40.06 35.21 40.91
N MET A 454 39.66 34.72 42.08
CA MET A 454 39.73 35.52 43.31
C MET A 454 41.20 35.72 43.68
N PHE A 455 41.85 36.69 43.03
CA PHE A 455 43.00 37.39 43.57
C PHE A 455 42.82 38.86 43.24
N ASN A 456 42.31 39.60 44.22
CA ASN A 456 42.87 40.87 44.68
C ASN A 456 42.38 41.13 46.10
#